data_AF-A0A0S4L1H2-F1
#
_entry.id   AF-A0A0S4L1H2-F1
#
_cell.length_a   1.000
_cell.length_b   1.000
_cell.length_c   1.000
_cell.angle_alpha   90.00
_cell.angle_beta   90.00
_cell.angle_gamma   90.00
#
_symmetry.space_group_name_H-M   'P 1'
#
loop_
_entity.id
_entity.type
_entity.pdbx_description
1 polymer ?
#
loop_
_entity_poly.entity_id
_entity_poly.type
_entity_poly.pdbx_seq_one_letter_code
_entity_poly.pdbx_strand_id
1 'polypeptide(L)'
;MSHSSGAQKILPSLGVILVTGGLVLLGWFSYLWFKPAPVPYSYQLVDEGGVSKFPNLPLDSWPDLKISKYELRVQSVEKPIAVAYRAMRANGNSILLNWEGLVSEPIGFMGGELAELATIGNDLTQHVPKDGLILAWWDISRQLHLLSERETLFKSHLGQPLITPSYWKDRTPIILEYERQFWGDRGSAEEEQKFQQFVDALSSEPTKGAAMLRELAGTRESYIVVHPTDLYKVGLLRPDRMEIAFKDFPLTGNVHGLANQVKAWMKEYGYDTYTLQSLSEKVVRAYFLNQNKNGKILLAQMLPLMNSTPIDFEALQLVHKHGGYWVYKIPAAHNPS
;
A
#
# COMPACT_ATOMS: atom_id res chain seq x y z
N MET A 1 -89.34 -0.67 -8.77
CA MET A 1 -88.45 -1.81 -8.50
C MET A 1 -87.64 -2.12 -9.76
N SER A 2 -86.35 -1.82 -9.76
CA SER A 2 -85.34 -2.42 -10.64
C SER A 2 -83.98 -2.06 -10.04
N HIS A 3 -83.19 -3.08 -9.68
CA HIS A 3 -81.99 -2.99 -8.86
C HIS A 3 -80.77 -2.46 -9.64
N SER A 4 -80.05 -1.52 -9.03
CA SER A 4 -78.70 -1.09 -9.43
C SER A 4 -77.69 -2.22 -9.18
N SER A 5 -77.03 -2.69 -10.23
CA SER A 5 -75.98 -3.73 -10.20
C SER A 5 -74.69 -3.25 -10.90
N GLY A 6 -74.24 -2.03 -10.61
CA GLY A 6 -73.01 -1.46 -11.19
C GLY A 6 -71.81 -1.39 -10.24
N ALA A 7 -72.04 -1.34 -8.92
CA ALA A 7 -71.01 -0.93 -7.96
C ALA A 7 -70.24 -2.09 -7.28
N GLN A 8 -70.66 -3.35 -7.43
CA GLN A 8 -70.13 -4.47 -6.63
C GLN A 8 -68.89 -5.17 -7.20
N LYS A 9 -68.40 -4.82 -8.40
CA LYS A 9 -67.18 -5.42 -9.00
C LYS A 9 -65.93 -4.53 -8.97
N ILE A 10 -66.06 -3.27 -8.53
CA ILE A 10 -64.95 -2.30 -8.57
C ILE A 10 -64.13 -2.32 -7.26
N LEU A 11 -64.73 -2.66 -6.12
CA LEU A 11 -64.01 -2.77 -4.84
C LEU A 11 -62.99 -3.93 -4.76
N PRO A 12 -63.31 -5.18 -5.16
CA PRO A 12 -62.34 -6.28 -5.04
C PRO A 12 -61.19 -6.14 -6.04
N SER A 13 -61.39 -5.50 -7.20
CA SER A 13 -60.32 -5.26 -8.17
C SER A 13 -59.34 -4.17 -7.70
N LEU A 14 -59.82 -3.13 -7.00
CA LEU A 14 -58.96 -2.12 -6.39
C LEU A 14 -58.06 -2.71 -5.30
N GLY A 15 -58.60 -3.60 -4.46
CA GLY A 15 -57.84 -4.29 -3.42
C GLY A 15 -56.74 -5.21 -3.97
N VAL A 16 -57.03 -5.95 -5.04
CA VAL A 16 -56.04 -6.80 -5.73
C VAL A 16 -54.93 -5.94 -6.36
N ILE A 17 -55.26 -4.83 -7.03
CA ILE A 17 -54.27 -3.92 -7.62
C ILE A 17 -53.37 -3.30 -6.55
N LEU A 18 -53.91 -2.93 -5.38
CA LEU A 18 -53.14 -2.38 -4.26
C LEU A 18 -52.18 -3.42 -3.65
N VAL A 19 -52.63 -4.66 -3.48
CA VAL A 19 -51.79 -5.76 -2.96
C VAL A 19 -50.71 -6.13 -3.97
N THR A 20 -51.04 -6.26 -5.25
CA THR A 20 -50.06 -6.54 -6.31
C THR A 20 -49.06 -5.39 -6.46
N GLY A 21 -49.52 -4.14 -6.42
CA GLY A 21 -48.65 -2.97 -6.44
C GLY A 21 -47.71 -2.91 -5.22
N GLY A 22 -48.22 -3.23 -4.03
CA GLY A 22 -47.43 -3.33 -2.80
C GLY A 22 -46.35 -4.42 -2.88
N LEU A 23 -46.69 -5.60 -3.41
CA LEU A 23 -45.72 -6.69 -3.60
C LEU A 23 -44.67 -6.36 -4.66
N VAL A 24 -45.03 -5.66 -5.73
CA VAL A 24 -44.08 -5.16 -6.74
C VAL A 24 -43.13 -4.13 -6.13
N LEU A 25 -43.64 -3.18 -5.33
CA LEU A 25 -42.81 -2.20 -4.64
C LEU A 25 -41.90 -2.85 -3.60
N LEU A 26 -42.38 -3.84 -2.84
CA LEU A 26 -41.55 -4.61 -1.90
C LEU A 26 -40.50 -5.45 -2.63
N GLY A 27 -40.84 -6.07 -3.76
CA GLY A 27 -39.90 -6.80 -4.61
C GLY A 27 -38.83 -5.89 -5.23
N TRP A 28 -39.23 -4.70 -5.70
CA TRP A 28 -38.34 -3.68 -6.21
C TRP A 28 -37.44 -3.10 -5.12
N PHE A 29 -38.00 -2.81 -3.95
CA PHE A 29 -37.24 -2.33 -2.79
C PHE A 29 -36.25 -3.39 -2.32
N SER A 30 -36.68 -4.66 -2.24
CA SER A 30 -35.79 -5.80 -1.95
C SER A 30 -34.68 -5.90 -3.01
N TYR A 31 -35.00 -5.79 -4.30
CA TYR A 31 -34.00 -5.81 -5.37
C TYR A 31 -32.99 -4.67 -5.26
N LEU A 32 -33.42 -3.44 -4.98
CA LEU A 32 -32.52 -2.31 -4.74
C LEU A 32 -31.71 -2.48 -3.45
N TRP A 33 -32.30 -3.06 -2.40
CA TRP A 33 -31.66 -3.33 -1.13
C TRP A 33 -30.58 -4.42 -1.23
N PHE A 34 -30.78 -5.40 -2.11
CA PHE A 34 -29.84 -6.49 -2.38
C PHE A 34 -28.87 -6.21 -3.54
N LYS A 35 -28.97 -5.05 -4.22
CA LYS A 35 -27.96 -4.66 -5.21
C LYS A 35 -26.64 -4.37 -4.50
N PRO A 36 -25.52 -5.05 -4.86
CA PRO A 36 -24.21 -4.72 -4.33
C PRO A 36 -23.92 -3.25 -4.62
N ALA A 37 -23.48 -2.51 -3.60
CA ALA A 37 -23.03 -1.14 -3.80
C ALA A 37 -21.93 -1.13 -4.88
N PRO A 38 -21.95 -0.19 -5.84
CA PRO A 38 -20.93 -0.15 -6.87
C PRO A 38 -19.55 0.05 -6.24
N VAL A 39 -18.53 -0.47 -6.92
CA VAL A 39 -17.12 -0.18 -6.58
C VAL A 39 -16.96 1.35 -6.54
N PRO A 40 -16.36 1.92 -5.48
CA PRO A 40 -16.31 3.36 -5.30
C PRO A 40 -15.42 4.07 -6.33
N TYR A 41 -14.52 3.34 -6.99
CA TYR A 41 -13.63 3.87 -8.02
C TYR A 41 -13.43 2.88 -9.17
N SER A 42 -12.82 3.36 -10.25
CA SER A 42 -12.38 2.53 -11.38
C SER A 42 -11.01 2.95 -11.89
N TYR A 43 -10.20 1.97 -12.30
CA TYR A 43 -9.00 2.20 -13.10
C TYR A 43 -9.37 2.45 -14.57
N GLN A 44 -8.87 3.54 -15.14
CA GLN A 44 -9.04 3.86 -16.55
C GLN A 44 -7.68 3.92 -17.23
N LEU A 45 -7.46 3.08 -18.23
CA LEU A 45 -6.24 3.14 -19.05
C LEU A 45 -6.27 4.45 -19.84
N VAL A 46 -5.31 5.32 -19.58
CA VAL A 46 -5.19 6.61 -20.27
C VAL A 46 -4.09 6.62 -21.32
N ASP A 47 -3.04 5.82 -21.11
CA ASP A 47 -1.96 5.74 -22.07
C ASP A 47 -1.17 4.43 -21.97
N GLU A 48 -0.55 4.01 -23.05
CA GLU A 48 0.33 2.84 -23.11
C GLU A 48 1.44 3.03 -24.15
N GLY A 49 2.63 2.48 -23.88
CA GLY A 49 3.76 2.54 -24.79
C GLY A 49 5.05 1.97 -24.19
N GLY A 50 6.17 2.14 -24.89
CA GLY A 50 7.50 1.87 -24.32
C GLY A 50 7.96 3.01 -23.40
N VAL A 51 9.11 2.82 -22.75
CA VAL A 51 9.72 3.82 -21.85
C VAL A 51 9.85 5.21 -22.47
N SER A 52 10.19 5.30 -23.77
CA SER A 52 10.36 6.58 -24.47
C SER A 52 9.12 7.47 -24.51
N LYS A 53 7.93 6.90 -24.31
CA LYS A 53 6.67 7.66 -24.24
C LYS A 53 6.45 8.30 -22.86
N PHE A 54 7.17 7.85 -21.84
CA PHE A 54 7.06 8.30 -20.46
C PHE A 54 8.40 8.87 -19.95
N PRO A 55 8.93 9.96 -20.56
CA PRO A 55 10.26 10.49 -20.26
C PRO A 55 10.41 11.02 -18.83
N ASN A 56 9.29 11.26 -18.13
CA ASN A 56 9.31 11.69 -16.73
C ASN A 56 9.55 10.53 -15.75
N LEU A 57 9.51 9.28 -16.23
CA LEU A 57 9.85 8.12 -15.41
C LEU A 57 11.34 7.80 -15.59
N PRO A 58 12.11 7.64 -14.50
CA PRO A 58 13.56 7.41 -14.56
C PRO A 58 13.86 5.95 -14.91
N LEU A 59 13.54 5.55 -16.16
CA LEU A 59 13.58 4.17 -16.63
C LEU A 59 14.54 3.95 -17.80
N ASP A 60 15.45 4.89 -18.06
CA ASP A 60 16.39 4.82 -19.19
C ASP A 60 17.25 3.53 -19.18
N SER A 61 17.51 2.97 -17.99
CA SER A 61 18.22 1.70 -17.81
C SER A 61 17.42 0.46 -18.22
N TRP A 62 16.11 0.57 -18.47
CA TRP A 62 15.21 -0.54 -18.81
C TRP A 62 14.34 -0.23 -20.04
N PRO A 63 14.95 0.01 -21.22
CA PRO A 63 14.23 0.44 -22.42
C PRO A 63 13.27 -0.62 -22.99
N ASP A 64 13.39 -1.88 -22.56
CA ASP A 64 12.55 -3.01 -22.95
C ASP A 64 11.20 -3.06 -22.22
N LEU A 65 10.98 -2.20 -21.21
CA LEU A 65 9.73 -2.16 -20.48
C LEU A 65 8.58 -1.57 -21.30
N LYS A 66 7.45 -2.28 -21.29
CA LYS A 66 6.16 -1.74 -21.71
C LYS A 66 5.46 -1.12 -20.49
N ILE A 67 5.05 0.13 -20.63
CA ILE A 67 4.44 0.93 -19.58
C ILE A 67 2.98 1.22 -19.94
N SER A 68 2.09 1.04 -18.96
CA SER A 68 0.67 1.38 -19.05
C SER A 68 0.33 2.38 -17.93
N LYS A 69 -0.25 3.52 -18.28
CA LYS A 69 -0.69 4.56 -17.36
C LYS A 69 -2.19 4.45 -17.11
N TYR A 70 -2.58 4.37 -15.85
CA TYR A 70 -3.96 4.33 -15.41
C TYR A 70 -4.29 5.53 -14.53
N GLU A 71 -5.49 6.05 -14.69
CA GLU A 71 -6.09 6.99 -13.75
C GLU A 71 -7.09 6.27 -12.85
N LEU A 72 -7.00 6.52 -11.54
CA LEU A 72 -8.00 6.09 -10.58
C LEU A 72 -9.07 7.17 -10.46
N ARG A 73 -10.31 6.85 -10.81
CA ARG A 73 -11.41 7.82 -10.82
C ARG A 73 -12.56 7.39 -9.93
N VAL A 74 -13.13 8.35 -9.21
CA VAL A 74 -14.35 8.22 -8.41
C VAL A 74 -15.45 9.00 -9.12
N GLN A 75 -16.65 8.43 -9.27
CA GLN A 75 -17.72 9.03 -10.07
C GLN A 75 -18.13 10.45 -9.61
N SER A 76 -18.03 10.74 -8.31
CA SER A 76 -18.39 12.05 -7.74
C SER A 76 -17.28 13.10 -7.83
N VAL A 77 -16.12 12.77 -8.39
CA VAL A 77 -14.95 13.66 -8.47
C VAL A 77 -14.51 13.80 -9.92
N GLU A 78 -14.43 15.03 -10.41
CA GLU A 78 -14.09 15.31 -11.82
C GLU A 78 -12.65 14.89 -12.17
N LYS A 79 -11.72 15.15 -11.25
CA LYS A 79 -10.30 14.84 -11.40
C LYS A 79 -9.98 13.43 -10.89
N PRO A 80 -8.97 12.75 -11.45
CA PRO A 80 -8.49 11.50 -10.89
C PRO A 80 -7.98 11.71 -9.46
N ILE A 81 -8.15 10.68 -8.63
CA ILE A 81 -7.69 10.66 -7.24
C ILE A 81 -6.29 10.05 -7.10
N ALA A 82 -5.85 9.28 -8.10
CA ALA A 82 -4.50 8.76 -8.20
C ALA A 82 -4.12 8.44 -9.65
N VAL A 83 -2.83 8.32 -9.92
CA VAL A 83 -2.27 7.81 -11.17
C VAL A 83 -1.39 6.60 -10.87
N ALA A 84 -1.61 5.51 -11.58
CA ALA A 84 -0.82 4.29 -11.46
C ALA A 84 -0.07 4.02 -12.76
N TYR A 85 1.24 3.82 -12.66
CA TYR A 85 2.06 3.33 -13.75
C TYR A 85 2.32 1.86 -13.54
N ARG A 86 1.99 1.05 -14.55
CA ARG A 86 2.27 -0.37 -14.58
C ARG A 86 3.38 -0.65 -15.57
N ALA A 87 4.26 -1.59 -15.23
CA ALA A 87 5.33 -2.04 -16.10
C ALA A 87 5.24 -3.54 -16.33
N MET A 88 5.62 -3.98 -17.52
CA MET A 88 5.82 -5.39 -17.84
C MET A 88 6.98 -5.56 -18.82
N ARG A 89 7.71 -6.66 -18.70
CA ARG A 89 8.57 -7.17 -19.78
C ARG A 89 7.73 -8.01 -20.75
N ALA A 90 8.25 -8.27 -21.95
CA ALA A 90 7.52 -8.92 -23.05
C ALA A 90 6.71 -10.18 -22.67
N ASN A 91 7.20 -10.99 -21.71
CA ASN A 91 6.54 -12.21 -21.23
C ASN A 91 6.34 -12.21 -19.69
N GLY A 92 6.36 -11.03 -19.06
CA GLY A 92 6.29 -10.89 -17.61
C GLY A 92 4.90 -10.51 -17.11
N ASN A 93 4.65 -10.77 -15.84
CA ASN A 93 3.48 -10.24 -15.16
C ASN A 93 3.55 -8.71 -15.09
N SER A 94 2.42 -8.06 -15.34
CA SER A 94 2.31 -6.63 -15.15
C SER A 94 2.34 -6.29 -13.65
N ILE A 95 3.22 -5.38 -13.27
CA ILE A 95 3.41 -4.96 -11.88
C ILE A 95 3.12 -3.47 -11.73
N LEU A 96 2.71 -3.05 -10.54
CA LEU A 96 2.70 -1.63 -10.19
C LEU A 96 4.15 -1.14 -10.15
N LEU A 97 4.48 -0.14 -10.97
CA LEU A 97 5.80 0.49 -11.00
C LEU A 97 5.81 1.78 -10.17
N ASN A 98 4.80 2.64 -10.33
CA ASN A 98 4.69 3.89 -9.58
C ASN A 98 3.24 4.19 -9.22
N TRP A 99 3.04 4.81 -8.06
CA TRP A 99 1.75 5.26 -7.57
C TRP A 99 1.82 6.72 -7.13
N GLU A 100 1.05 7.58 -7.81
CA GLU A 100 0.94 8.99 -7.51
C GLU A 100 -0.43 9.27 -6.90
N GLY A 101 -0.48 9.53 -5.59
CA GLY A 101 -1.69 9.99 -4.92
C GLY A 101 -1.96 11.47 -5.23
N LEU A 102 -3.14 11.79 -5.75
CA LEU A 102 -3.56 13.16 -6.07
C LEU A 102 -4.46 13.77 -5.00
N VAL A 103 -4.72 13.03 -3.93
CA VAL A 103 -5.48 13.43 -2.75
C VAL A 103 -4.67 13.15 -1.49
N SER A 104 -4.92 13.89 -0.41
CA SER A 104 -4.15 13.76 0.83
C SER A 104 -4.36 12.42 1.55
N GLU A 105 -5.58 11.90 1.54
CA GLU A 105 -5.89 10.58 2.11
C GLU A 105 -5.43 9.47 1.13
N PRO A 106 -4.56 8.54 1.55
CA PRO A 106 -4.06 7.49 0.67
C PRO A 106 -5.16 6.49 0.33
N ILE A 107 -5.19 6.07 -0.93
CA ILE A 107 -6.13 5.08 -1.47
C ILE A 107 -5.31 4.09 -2.30
N GLY A 108 -5.54 2.79 -2.11
CA GLY A 108 -4.81 1.71 -2.79
C GLY A 108 -3.40 1.51 -2.23
N PHE A 109 -2.48 2.41 -2.57
CA PHE A 109 -1.06 2.31 -2.23
C PHE A 109 -0.56 3.57 -1.54
N MET A 110 0.52 3.42 -0.77
CA MET A 110 1.34 4.56 -0.35
C MET A 110 2.28 4.91 -1.49
N GLY A 111 2.23 6.14 -1.98
CA GLY A 111 3.17 6.61 -3.00
C GLY A 111 4.61 6.60 -2.48
N GLY A 112 5.53 6.17 -3.33
CA GLY A 112 6.98 6.24 -3.12
C GLY A 112 7.64 6.95 -4.30
N GLU A 113 8.84 7.48 -4.11
CA GLU A 113 9.57 8.14 -5.20
C GLU A 113 10.24 7.08 -6.09
N LEU A 114 9.66 6.79 -7.26
CA LEU A 114 10.21 5.81 -8.21
C LEU A 114 11.68 6.09 -8.56
N ALA A 115 12.10 7.36 -8.62
CA ALA A 115 13.50 7.73 -8.88
C ALA A 115 14.46 7.20 -7.83
N GLU A 116 14.06 7.28 -6.56
CA GLU A 116 14.86 6.75 -5.46
C GLU A 116 14.93 5.22 -5.56
N LEU A 117 13.80 4.56 -5.84
CA LEU A 117 13.74 3.10 -5.98
C LEU A 117 14.51 2.58 -7.21
N ALA A 118 14.47 3.30 -8.33
CA ALA A 118 15.24 2.98 -9.53
C ALA A 118 16.75 3.02 -9.25
N THR A 119 17.19 4.02 -8.48
CA THR A 119 18.58 4.12 -8.02
C THR A 119 18.95 2.94 -7.13
N ILE A 120 18.12 2.60 -6.14
CA ILE A 120 18.30 1.40 -5.31
C ILE A 120 18.36 0.13 -6.17
N GLY A 121 17.44 -0.03 -7.12
CA GLY A 121 17.39 -1.20 -8.02
C GLY A 121 18.70 -1.39 -8.79
N ASN A 122 19.27 -0.30 -9.30
CA ASN A 122 20.56 -0.32 -9.98
C ASN A 122 21.71 -0.63 -9.00
N ASP A 123 21.76 0.06 -7.86
CA ASP A 123 22.87 -0.01 -6.90
C ASP A 123 22.89 -1.32 -6.10
N LEU A 124 21.74 -1.96 -5.91
CA LEU A 124 21.65 -3.29 -5.29
C LEU A 124 22.50 -4.33 -6.02
N THR A 125 22.75 -4.15 -7.32
CA THR A 125 23.62 -5.06 -8.07
C THR A 125 25.07 -5.05 -7.59
N GLN A 126 25.50 -3.97 -6.92
CA GLN A 126 26.85 -3.80 -6.36
C GLN A 126 26.95 -4.31 -4.92
N HIS A 127 25.85 -4.27 -4.18
CA HIS A 127 25.81 -4.60 -2.75
C HIS A 127 25.24 -5.98 -2.43
N VAL A 128 24.40 -6.53 -3.31
CA VAL A 128 23.75 -7.83 -3.13
C VAL A 128 24.30 -8.83 -4.15
N PRO A 129 24.84 -9.98 -3.70
CA PRO A 129 25.25 -11.06 -4.58
C PRO A 129 24.13 -11.52 -5.52
N LYS A 130 24.48 -12.13 -6.67
CA LYS A 130 23.49 -12.57 -7.66
C LYS A 130 22.48 -13.58 -7.11
N ASP A 131 22.91 -14.42 -6.18
CA ASP A 131 22.13 -15.45 -5.48
C ASP A 131 21.55 -14.98 -4.14
N GLY A 132 21.80 -13.72 -3.77
CA GLY A 132 21.26 -13.10 -2.57
C GLY A 132 19.75 -12.92 -2.65
N LEU A 133 19.07 -13.11 -1.52
CA LEU A 133 17.62 -12.91 -1.40
C LEU A 133 17.30 -11.52 -0.85
N ILE A 134 16.44 -10.79 -1.53
CA ILE A 134 15.90 -9.52 -1.03
C ILE A 134 14.52 -9.72 -0.42
N LEU A 135 14.37 -9.28 0.82
CA LEU A 135 13.10 -9.13 1.53
C LEU A 135 12.69 -7.66 1.45
N ALA A 136 11.48 -7.38 1.02
CA ALA A 136 10.90 -6.04 1.08
C ALA A 136 9.38 -6.19 1.25
N TRP A 137 8.65 -5.08 1.34
CA TRP A 137 7.20 -5.14 1.17
C TRP A 137 6.86 -5.80 -0.19
N TRP A 138 5.72 -6.49 -0.31
CA TRP A 138 5.45 -7.32 -1.49
C TRP A 138 5.40 -6.53 -2.81
N ASP A 139 4.96 -5.27 -2.77
CA ASP A 139 4.92 -4.37 -3.94
C ASP A 139 6.35 -3.94 -4.32
N ILE A 140 7.13 -3.49 -3.34
CA ILE A 140 8.54 -3.12 -3.50
C ILE A 140 9.39 -4.32 -3.95
N SER A 141 9.12 -5.52 -3.46
CA SER A 141 9.79 -6.75 -3.87
C SER A 141 9.64 -6.97 -5.38
N ARG A 142 8.43 -6.83 -5.91
CA ARG A 142 8.18 -7.00 -7.35
C ARG A 142 8.86 -5.90 -8.17
N GLN A 143 8.84 -4.66 -7.69
CA GLN A 143 9.52 -3.54 -8.34
C GLN A 143 11.04 -3.76 -8.37
N LEU A 144 11.64 -4.15 -7.25
CA LEU A 144 13.07 -4.45 -7.16
C LEU A 144 13.46 -5.63 -8.04
N HIS A 145 12.65 -6.69 -8.09
CA HIS A 145 12.91 -7.81 -9.01
C HIS A 145 12.93 -7.33 -10.47
N LEU A 146 11.97 -6.49 -10.86
CA LEU A 146 11.91 -5.93 -12.22
C LEU A 146 13.14 -5.07 -12.56
N LEU A 147 13.55 -4.22 -11.62
CA LEU A 147 14.60 -3.21 -11.81
C LEU A 147 16.03 -3.77 -11.64
N SER A 148 16.23 -4.76 -10.77
CA SER A 148 17.57 -5.28 -10.43
C SER A 148 17.83 -6.71 -10.92
N GLU A 149 16.79 -7.41 -11.36
CA GLU A 149 16.83 -8.85 -11.69
C GLU A 149 17.28 -9.75 -10.51
N ARG A 150 17.31 -9.20 -9.29
CA ARG A 150 17.62 -9.95 -8.06
C ARG A 150 16.43 -10.77 -7.60
N GLU A 151 16.71 -11.89 -6.95
CA GLU A 151 15.67 -12.73 -6.35
C GLU A 151 15.06 -12.04 -5.13
N THR A 152 13.73 -12.02 -5.09
CA THR A 152 12.96 -11.41 -4.01
C THR A 152 12.05 -12.43 -3.34
N LEU A 153 11.79 -12.23 -2.05
CA LEU A 153 10.96 -13.15 -1.27
C LEU A 153 9.52 -13.22 -1.79
N PHE A 154 8.96 -12.08 -2.17
CA PHE A 154 7.60 -11.98 -2.71
C PHE A 154 7.64 -11.67 -4.21
N LYS A 155 6.82 -12.38 -4.98
CA LYS A 155 6.73 -12.33 -6.45
C LYS A 155 5.33 -11.98 -6.93
N SER A 156 4.31 -12.23 -6.09
CA SER A 156 2.90 -12.06 -6.46
C SER A 156 2.27 -10.80 -5.87
N HIS A 157 1.14 -10.37 -6.44
CA HIS A 157 0.37 -9.26 -5.89
C HIS A 157 -0.43 -9.75 -4.66
N LEU A 158 0.02 -9.40 -3.46
CA LEU A 158 -0.65 -9.84 -2.23
C LEU A 158 -1.80 -8.93 -1.79
N GLY A 159 -1.85 -7.68 -2.27
CA GLY A 159 -2.96 -6.76 -2.04
C GLY A 159 -3.17 -6.34 -0.57
N GLN A 160 -2.11 -6.39 0.25
CA GLN A 160 -2.19 -6.15 1.70
C GLN A 160 -1.20 -5.08 2.21
N PRO A 161 -1.61 -4.16 3.10
CA PRO A 161 -2.98 -3.92 3.54
C PRO A 161 -3.84 -3.34 2.41
N LEU A 162 -5.16 -3.51 2.52
CA LEU A 162 -6.09 -2.71 1.75
C LEU A 162 -6.13 -1.29 2.35
N ILE A 163 -5.63 -0.31 1.61
CA ILE A 163 -5.64 1.10 2.03
C ILE A 163 -6.87 1.77 1.43
N THR A 164 -7.89 2.00 2.25
CA THR A 164 -9.12 2.70 1.83
C THR A 164 -9.58 3.68 2.91
N PRO A 165 -10.28 4.76 2.52
CA PRO A 165 -10.87 5.68 3.47
C PRO A 165 -11.89 5.00 4.37
N SER A 166 -12.00 5.48 5.60
CA SER A 166 -12.90 4.92 6.62
C SER A 166 -14.37 4.84 6.16
N TYR A 167 -14.83 5.80 5.35
CA TYR A 167 -16.18 5.85 4.80
C TYR A 167 -16.44 4.83 3.66
N TRP A 168 -15.43 4.08 3.22
CA TRP A 168 -15.58 2.94 2.30
C TRP A 168 -15.52 1.58 3.00
N LYS A 169 -15.45 1.54 4.34
CA LYS A 169 -15.33 0.30 5.12
C LYS A 169 -16.40 -0.73 4.77
N ASP A 170 -17.66 -0.31 4.61
CA ASP A 170 -18.78 -1.20 4.26
C ASP A 170 -18.68 -1.78 2.83
N ARG A 171 -17.79 -1.24 1.99
CA ARG A 171 -17.53 -1.70 0.62
C ARG A 171 -16.27 -2.56 0.49
N THR A 172 -15.58 -2.83 1.61
CA THR A 172 -14.31 -3.59 1.63
C THR A 172 -14.35 -4.88 0.80
N PRO A 173 -15.36 -5.77 0.91
CA PRO A 173 -15.38 -7.02 0.15
C PRO A 173 -15.42 -6.80 -1.38
N ILE A 174 -16.16 -5.79 -1.82
CA ILE A 174 -16.33 -5.46 -3.24
C ILE A 174 -15.05 -4.81 -3.78
N ILE A 175 -14.39 -3.97 -2.98
CA ILE A 175 -13.09 -3.37 -3.33
C ILE A 175 -12.02 -4.45 -3.44
N LEU A 176 -11.92 -5.37 -2.48
CA LEU A 176 -10.96 -6.47 -2.53
C LEU A 176 -11.12 -7.32 -3.79
N GLU A 177 -12.36 -7.65 -4.16
CA GLU A 177 -12.64 -8.40 -5.37
C GLU A 177 -12.25 -7.63 -6.63
N TYR A 178 -12.56 -6.33 -6.67
CA TYR A 178 -12.20 -5.45 -7.79
C TYR A 178 -10.68 -5.30 -7.97
N GLU A 179 -9.96 -5.04 -6.88
CA GLU A 179 -8.50 -4.97 -6.87
C GLU A 179 -7.89 -6.29 -7.34
N ARG A 180 -8.41 -7.43 -6.86
CA ARG A 180 -7.98 -8.76 -7.29
C ARG A 180 -8.13 -8.96 -8.79
N GLN A 181 -9.28 -8.60 -9.35
CA GLN A 181 -9.53 -8.72 -10.79
C GLN A 181 -8.62 -7.81 -11.62
N PHE A 182 -8.35 -6.60 -11.14
CA PHE A 182 -7.53 -5.62 -11.87
C PHE A 182 -6.04 -5.98 -11.86
N TRP A 183 -5.50 -6.39 -10.70
CA TRP A 183 -4.07 -6.68 -10.54
C TRP A 183 -3.68 -8.09 -10.95
N GLY A 184 -4.63 -9.02 -11.01
CA GLY A 184 -4.41 -10.37 -11.47
C GLY A 184 -3.87 -11.29 -10.36
N ASP A 185 -2.79 -12.01 -10.68
CA ASP A 185 -2.37 -13.21 -9.96
C ASP A 185 -2.25 -13.04 -8.45
N ARG A 186 -2.93 -13.93 -7.72
CA ARG A 186 -2.93 -13.97 -6.26
C ARG A 186 -1.72 -14.79 -5.84
N GLY A 187 -0.95 -14.28 -4.88
CA GLY A 187 0.07 -15.11 -4.23
C GLY A 187 -0.51 -16.40 -3.68
N SER A 188 0.33 -17.43 -3.60
CA SER A 188 -0.09 -18.68 -2.98
C SER A 188 -0.42 -18.47 -1.50
N ALA A 189 -1.22 -19.37 -0.90
CA ALA A 189 -1.48 -19.32 0.53
C ALA A 189 -0.18 -19.37 1.37
N GLU A 190 0.84 -20.06 0.87
CA GLU A 190 2.17 -20.09 1.48
C GLU A 190 2.88 -18.73 1.40
N GLU A 191 2.79 -18.04 0.26
CA GLU A 191 3.36 -16.70 0.09
C GLU A 191 2.65 -15.67 0.97
N GLU A 192 1.31 -15.76 1.09
CA GLU A 192 0.52 -14.95 2.02
C GLU A 192 0.93 -15.21 3.48
N GLN A 193 1.16 -16.47 3.87
CA GLN A 193 1.63 -16.81 5.21
C GLN A 193 3.03 -16.26 5.49
N LYS A 194 3.97 -16.40 4.54
CA LYS A 194 5.31 -15.81 4.63
C LYS A 194 5.24 -14.29 4.75
N PHE A 195 4.30 -13.66 4.07
CA PHE A 195 4.08 -12.21 4.19
C PHE A 195 3.57 -11.82 5.58
N GLN A 196 2.65 -12.58 6.17
CA GLN A 196 2.26 -12.33 7.56
C GLN A 196 3.42 -12.48 8.54
N GLN A 197 4.25 -13.52 8.37
CA GLN A 197 5.46 -13.70 9.18
C GLN A 197 6.46 -12.54 9.00
N PHE A 198 6.60 -12.01 7.78
CA PHE A 198 7.43 -10.84 7.49
C PHE A 198 6.92 -9.59 8.22
N VAL A 199 5.60 -9.34 8.17
CA VAL A 199 4.96 -8.23 8.92
C VAL A 199 5.11 -8.42 10.43
N ASP A 200 4.99 -9.65 10.92
CA ASP A 200 5.22 -9.99 12.32
C ASP A 200 6.68 -9.76 12.74
N ALA A 201 7.64 -10.06 11.87
CA ALA A 201 9.06 -9.78 12.11
C ALA A 201 9.32 -8.27 12.23
N LEU A 202 8.77 -7.47 11.31
CA LEU A 202 8.91 -6.01 11.31
C LEU A 202 8.29 -5.33 12.55
N SER A 203 7.20 -5.90 13.07
CA SER A 203 6.46 -5.39 14.25
C SER A 203 6.90 -6.03 15.58
N SER A 204 7.92 -6.89 15.57
CA SER A 204 8.49 -7.49 16.78
C SER A 204 9.65 -6.68 17.33
N GLU A 205 10.03 -6.92 18.58
CA GLU A 205 11.28 -6.43 19.15
C GLU A 205 12.50 -6.79 18.28
N PRO A 206 13.58 -5.99 18.24
CA PRO A 206 14.56 -6.03 17.16
C PRO A 206 15.28 -7.36 17.02
N THR A 207 15.71 -7.97 18.12
CA THR A 207 16.42 -9.27 18.13
C THR A 207 15.51 -10.41 17.66
N LYS A 208 14.26 -10.43 18.13
CA LYS A 208 13.24 -11.41 17.73
C LYS A 208 12.86 -11.23 16.27
N GLY A 209 12.60 -10.01 15.83
CA GLY A 209 12.28 -9.71 14.44
C GLY A 209 13.41 -10.11 13.49
N ALA A 210 14.66 -9.80 13.84
CA ALA A 210 15.81 -10.22 13.04
C ALA A 210 15.95 -11.75 12.97
N ALA A 211 15.58 -12.48 14.03
CA ALA A 211 15.51 -13.95 13.99
C ALA A 211 14.44 -14.46 13.02
N MET A 212 13.24 -13.87 13.07
CA MET A 212 12.15 -14.24 12.16
C MET A 212 12.49 -13.93 10.70
N LEU A 213 13.18 -12.82 10.42
CA LEU A 213 13.67 -12.50 9.07
C LEU A 213 14.70 -13.55 8.57
N ARG A 214 15.58 -14.03 9.46
CA ARG A 214 16.53 -15.11 9.13
C ARG A 214 15.81 -16.41 8.80
N GLU A 215 14.78 -16.78 9.56
CA GLU A 215 13.97 -17.96 9.28
C GLU A 215 13.29 -17.89 7.91
N LEU A 216 12.74 -16.72 7.56
CA LEU A 216 12.15 -16.48 6.24
C LEU A 216 13.16 -16.57 5.09
N ALA A 217 14.39 -16.10 5.32
CA ALA A 217 15.47 -16.16 4.35
C ALA A 217 16.06 -17.56 4.17
N GLY A 218 15.99 -18.39 5.21
CA GLY A 218 16.62 -19.70 5.27
C GLY A 218 18.15 -19.58 5.37
N THR A 219 18.87 -20.39 4.61
CA THR A 219 20.35 -20.41 4.60
C THR A 219 20.97 -19.39 3.63
N ARG A 220 20.15 -18.65 2.87
CA ARG A 220 20.62 -17.72 1.86
C ARG A 220 21.15 -16.45 2.49
N GLU A 221 22.21 -15.90 1.91
CA GLU A 221 22.60 -14.52 2.18
C GLU A 221 21.43 -13.60 1.80
N SER A 222 20.99 -12.77 2.73
CA SER A 222 19.75 -12.05 2.59
C SER A 222 19.84 -10.61 3.07
N TYR A 223 19.02 -9.79 2.44
CA TYR A 223 18.97 -8.35 2.63
C TYR A 223 17.52 -7.94 2.81
N ILE A 224 17.28 -6.91 3.61
CA ILE A 224 15.98 -6.29 3.74
C ILE A 224 16.02 -4.86 3.24
N VAL A 225 15.05 -4.49 2.40
CA VAL A 225 14.81 -3.12 1.97
C VAL A 225 13.56 -2.61 2.66
N VAL A 226 13.71 -1.50 3.39
CA VAL A 226 12.60 -0.86 4.11
C VAL A 226 12.48 0.62 3.75
N HIS A 227 11.27 1.14 3.91
CA HIS A 227 10.91 2.53 3.61
C HIS A 227 9.97 3.09 4.69
N PRO A 228 9.96 4.41 4.99
CA PRO A 228 9.04 5.03 5.95
C PRO A 228 7.56 4.67 5.76
N THR A 229 7.11 4.47 4.52
CA THR A 229 5.73 4.03 4.23
C THR A 229 5.37 2.68 4.87
N ASP A 230 6.36 1.82 5.09
CA ASP A 230 6.16 0.50 5.68
C ASP A 230 5.70 0.63 7.14
N LEU A 231 6.05 1.73 7.83
CA LEU A 231 5.54 2.01 9.19
C LEU A 231 4.01 2.12 9.15
N TYR A 232 3.47 2.88 8.21
CA TYR A 232 2.03 2.99 8.07
C TYR A 232 1.38 1.65 7.69
N LYS A 233 1.98 0.93 6.74
CA LYS A 233 1.47 -0.38 6.30
C LYS A 233 1.46 -1.42 7.45
N VAL A 234 2.51 -1.46 8.28
CA VAL A 234 2.56 -2.30 9.48
C VAL A 234 1.52 -1.88 10.50
N GLY A 235 1.35 -0.58 10.77
CA GLY A 235 0.36 -0.10 11.73
C GLY A 235 -1.09 -0.40 11.31
N LEU A 236 -1.37 -0.46 10.00
CA LEU A 236 -2.66 -0.94 9.49
C LEU A 236 -2.87 -2.45 9.73
N LEU A 237 -1.81 -3.27 9.61
CA LEU A 237 -1.89 -4.73 9.75
C LEU A 237 -1.72 -5.24 11.19
N ARG A 238 -1.06 -4.47 12.06
CA ARG A 238 -0.77 -4.79 13.47
C ARG A 238 -1.05 -3.58 14.37
N PRO A 239 -2.29 -3.06 14.39
CA PRO A 239 -2.65 -1.87 15.17
C PRO A 239 -2.49 -2.07 16.69
N ASP A 240 -2.48 -3.32 17.15
CA ASP A 240 -2.21 -3.74 18.52
C ASP A 240 -0.74 -3.62 18.93
N ARG A 241 0.18 -3.61 17.95
CA ARG A 241 1.63 -3.53 18.18
C ARG A 241 2.23 -2.17 17.88
N MET A 242 1.57 -1.36 17.07
CA MET A 242 2.08 -0.05 16.71
C MET A 242 0.95 0.93 16.40
N GLU A 243 0.87 1.95 17.25
CA GLU A 243 0.10 3.16 16.95
C GLU A 243 0.91 4.06 16.02
N ILE A 244 0.31 4.42 14.88
CA ILE A 244 0.93 5.24 13.84
C ILE A 244 -0.07 6.30 13.38
N ALA A 245 0.43 7.50 13.09
CA ALA A 245 -0.27 8.48 12.28
C ALA A 245 0.66 9.06 11.22
N PHE A 246 0.09 9.71 10.22
CA PHE A 246 0.85 10.53 9.29
C PHE A 246 0.16 11.87 9.06
N LYS A 247 0.94 12.86 8.64
CA LYS A 247 0.42 14.16 8.20
C LYS A 247 1.33 14.77 7.16
N ASP A 248 0.71 15.39 6.17
CA ASP A 248 1.41 16.14 5.13
C ASP A 248 1.60 17.59 5.59
N PHE A 249 2.83 18.08 5.41
CA PHE A 249 3.20 19.45 5.71
C PHE A 249 3.73 20.12 4.44
N PRO A 250 3.34 21.39 4.18
CA PRO A 250 3.89 22.14 3.07
C PRO A 250 5.34 22.51 3.35
N LEU A 251 6.21 22.31 2.36
CA LEU A 251 7.62 22.65 2.41
C LEU A 251 7.80 24.10 1.92
N THR A 252 7.51 25.07 2.79
CA THR A 252 7.54 26.49 2.44
C THR A 252 8.93 27.11 2.64
N GLY A 253 9.98 26.62 1.97
CA GLY A 253 11.34 27.22 1.92
C GLY A 253 12.10 27.42 3.25
N ASN A 254 11.43 27.33 4.40
CA ASN A 254 11.94 27.52 5.75
C ASN A 254 11.83 26.19 6.49
N VAL A 255 12.87 25.36 6.33
CA VAL A 255 12.98 24.03 6.94
C VAL A 255 12.94 24.10 8.48
N HIS A 256 13.38 25.20 9.09
CA HIS A 256 13.28 25.42 10.54
C HIS A 256 11.84 25.61 11.01
N GLY A 257 10.98 26.22 10.20
CA GLY A 257 9.55 26.35 10.48
C GLY A 257 8.84 24.99 10.47
N LEU A 258 9.19 24.13 9.51
CA LEU A 258 8.63 22.78 9.37
C LEU A 258 8.91 21.93 10.62
N ALA A 259 10.15 21.89 11.11
CA ALA A 259 10.50 21.10 12.28
C ALA A 259 9.69 21.49 13.53
N ASN A 260 9.42 22.78 13.73
CA ASN A 260 8.58 23.26 14.82
C ASN A 260 7.11 22.86 14.64
N GLN A 261 6.57 22.93 13.43
CA GLN A 261 5.20 22.48 13.13
C GLN A 261 5.02 20.98 13.39
N VAL A 262 5.99 20.17 12.93
CA VAL A 262 5.99 18.71 13.13
C VAL A 262 6.08 18.38 14.63
N LYS A 263 6.96 19.04 15.38
CA LYS A 263 7.08 18.84 16.85
C LYS A 263 5.84 19.29 17.62
N ALA A 264 5.22 20.40 17.22
CA ALA A 264 3.98 20.87 17.83
C ALA A 264 2.86 19.85 17.63
N TRP A 265 2.69 19.33 16.41
CA TRP A 265 1.71 18.30 16.09
C TRP A 265 1.99 17.00 16.85
N MET A 266 3.25 16.54 16.86
CA MET A 266 3.66 15.36 17.61
C MET A 266 3.26 15.46 19.10
N LYS A 267 3.53 16.60 19.73
CA LYS A 267 3.19 16.85 21.14
C LYS A 267 1.68 16.95 21.37
N GLU A 268 0.96 17.62 20.48
CA GLU A 268 -0.50 17.81 20.56
C GLU A 268 -1.23 16.47 20.57
N TYR A 269 -0.78 15.51 19.75
CA TYR A 269 -1.43 14.20 19.60
C TYR A 269 -0.75 13.07 20.38
N GLY A 270 0.21 13.38 21.26
CA GLY A 270 0.78 12.40 22.20
C GLY A 270 1.72 11.36 21.57
N TYR A 271 2.38 11.70 20.46
CA TYR A 271 3.45 10.91 19.87
C TYR A 271 4.81 11.30 20.46
N ASP A 272 5.80 10.40 20.41
CA ASP A 272 7.13 10.63 21.01
C ASP A 272 8.28 10.69 20.01
N THR A 273 8.01 10.27 18.76
CA THR A 273 9.00 10.27 17.69
C THR A 273 8.33 10.39 16.33
N TYR A 274 9.11 10.80 15.33
CA TYR A 274 8.66 10.87 13.95
C TYR A 274 9.79 10.64 12.96
N THR A 275 9.43 10.29 11.72
CA THR A 275 10.33 10.36 10.55
C THR A 275 9.64 11.13 9.43
N LEU A 276 10.43 11.61 8.47
CA LEU A 276 9.98 12.42 7.35
C LEU A 276 10.24 11.70 6.03
N GLN A 277 9.31 11.84 5.09
CA GLN A 277 9.42 11.38 3.71
C GLN A 277 9.10 12.56 2.78
N SER A 278 9.97 12.83 1.81
CA SER A 278 9.64 13.72 0.70
C SER A 278 8.53 13.09 -0.15
N LEU A 279 7.49 13.86 -0.47
CA LEU A 279 6.50 13.47 -1.50
C LEU A 279 6.68 14.29 -2.78
N SER A 280 7.21 15.50 -2.64
CA SER A 280 7.57 16.42 -3.73
C SER A 280 8.44 17.54 -3.17
N GLU A 281 8.98 18.40 -4.03
CA GLU A 281 9.69 19.63 -3.63
C GLU A 281 8.88 20.56 -2.72
N LYS A 282 7.55 20.39 -2.65
CA LYS A 282 6.63 21.27 -1.93
C LYS A 282 5.92 20.60 -0.76
N VAL A 283 6.04 19.28 -0.59
CA VAL A 283 5.27 18.53 0.41
C VAL A 283 6.13 17.44 1.02
N VAL A 284 6.13 17.39 2.36
CA VAL A 284 6.73 16.32 3.13
C VAL A 284 5.66 15.63 3.95
N ARG A 285 5.73 14.30 4.04
CA ARG A 285 4.90 13.50 4.94
C ARG A 285 5.69 13.17 6.19
N ALA A 286 5.14 13.51 7.35
CA ALA A 286 5.68 13.06 8.62
C ALA A 286 4.89 11.82 9.09
N TYR A 287 5.61 10.78 9.52
CA TYR A 287 5.07 9.59 10.17
C TYR A 287 5.38 9.66 11.66
N PHE A 288 4.36 9.55 12.51
CA PHE A 288 4.45 9.74 13.96
C PHE A 288 4.17 8.45 14.70
N LEU A 289 5.04 8.09 15.64
CA LEU A 289 4.95 6.89 16.44
C LEU A 289 4.93 7.21 17.92
N ASN A 290 4.36 6.30 18.69
CA ASN A 290 4.47 6.26 20.15
C ASN A 290 5.20 4.97 20.55
N GLN A 291 6.53 5.05 20.66
CA GLN A 291 7.37 3.91 21.04
C GLN A 291 7.31 3.62 22.54
N ASN A 292 7.08 4.62 23.38
CA ASN A 292 7.02 4.45 24.83
C ASN A 292 5.84 3.58 25.27
N LYS A 293 4.74 3.58 24.50
CA LYS A 293 3.54 2.80 24.80
C LYS A 293 3.61 1.35 24.30
N ASN A 294 4.21 1.13 23.13
CA ASN A 294 4.13 -0.16 22.42
C ASN A 294 5.47 -0.90 22.28
N GLY A 295 6.56 -0.34 22.82
CA GLY A 295 7.90 -0.91 22.67
C GLY A 295 8.61 -0.49 21.39
N LYS A 296 9.88 -0.87 21.27
CA LYS A 296 10.73 -0.50 20.13
C LYS A 296 10.70 -1.61 19.10
N ILE A 297 9.83 -1.52 18.11
CA ILE A 297 9.76 -2.52 17.04
C ILE A 297 10.98 -2.45 16.10
N LEU A 298 11.29 -3.58 15.45
CA LEU A 298 12.39 -3.74 14.50
C LEU A 298 12.36 -2.67 13.40
N LEU A 299 11.22 -2.50 12.73
CA LEU A 299 11.08 -1.54 11.62
C LEU A 299 11.43 -0.11 12.02
N ALA A 300 11.07 0.28 13.23
CA ALA A 300 11.30 1.62 13.73
C ALA A 300 12.79 1.87 14.04
N GLN A 301 13.56 0.83 14.38
CA GLN A 301 15.01 0.96 14.59
C GLN A 301 15.80 1.01 13.26
N MET A 302 15.24 0.46 12.18
CA MET A 302 15.83 0.49 10.84
C MET A 302 15.60 1.81 10.08
N LEU A 303 14.83 2.75 10.62
CA LEU A 303 14.44 3.97 9.95
C LEU A 303 14.90 5.21 10.72
N PRO A 304 15.16 6.35 10.03
CA PRO A 304 15.71 7.56 10.63
C PRO A 304 14.61 8.33 11.36
N LEU A 305 14.26 7.86 12.55
CA LEU A 305 13.36 8.56 13.47
C LEU A 305 14.14 9.61 14.26
N MET A 306 13.44 10.63 14.74
CA MET A 306 14.02 11.72 15.54
C MET A 306 14.94 11.24 16.68
N ASN A 307 14.59 10.10 17.30
CA ASN A 307 15.29 9.53 18.45
C ASN A 307 16.00 8.19 18.15
N SER A 308 16.21 7.85 16.87
CA SER A 308 16.94 6.64 16.47
C SER A 308 18.18 6.98 15.66
N THR A 309 19.17 6.09 15.71
CA THR A 309 20.42 6.22 14.95
C THR A 309 20.64 4.93 14.17
N PRO A 310 20.04 4.78 12.97
CA PRO A 310 20.01 3.49 12.27
C PRO A 310 21.38 2.96 11.84
N ILE A 311 22.40 3.83 11.80
CA ILE A 311 23.78 3.42 11.49
C ILE A 311 24.42 2.57 12.59
N ASP A 312 23.97 2.74 13.84
CA ASP A 312 24.46 2.02 15.02
C ASP A 312 23.55 0.81 15.34
N PHE A 313 22.68 0.42 14.40
CA PHE A 313 21.73 -0.65 14.64
C PHE A 313 22.43 -2.01 14.59
N GLU A 314 22.45 -2.72 15.73
CA GLU A 314 23.24 -3.95 15.86
C GLU A 314 22.54 -5.21 15.31
N ALA A 315 21.19 -5.23 15.28
CA ALA A 315 20.48 -6.46 14.91
C ALA A 315 20.56 -6.76 13.40
N LEU A 316 20.80 -5.75 12.57
CA LEU A 316 20.96 -5.85 11.12
C LEU A 316 22.01 -4.82 10.65
N GLN A 317 22.83 -5.16 9.67
CA GLN A 317 23.91 -4.28 9.23
C GLN A 317 23.45 -3.38 8.07
N LEU A 318 23.48 -2.06 8.24
CA LEU A 318 23.21 -1.13 7.14
C LEU A 318 24.30 -1.26 6.05
N VAL A 319 23.89 -1.50 4.80
CA VAL A 319 24.83 -1.64 3.67
C VAL A 319 24.68 -0.56 2.61
N HIS A 320 23.48 -0.01 2.46
CA HIS A 320 23.21 1.03 1.47
C HIS A 320 21.97 1.82 1.88
N LYS A 321 21.88 3.08 1.44
CA LYS A 321 20.69 3.91 1.55
C LYS A 321 20.65 4.91 0.41
N HIS A 322 19.46 5.19 -0.07
CA HIS A 322 19.23 6.25 -1.04
C HIS A 322 17.80 6.76 -0.87
N GLY A 323 17.65 8.09 -0.71
CA GLY A 323 16.35 8.68 -0.45
C GLY A 323 15.69 8.15 0.82
N GLY A 324 14.42 7.77 0.73
CA GLY A 324 13.66 7.10 1.79
C GLY A 324 13.99 5.62 1.98
N TYR A 325 14.75 4.98 1.09
CA TYR A 325 15.00 3.54 1.13
C TYR A 325 16.28 3.19 1.89
N TRP A 326 16.15 2.20 2.78
CA TRP A 326 17.25 1.68 3.61
C TRP A 326 17.44 0.20 3.36
N VAL A 327 18.68 -0.20 3.07
CA VAL A 327 19.05 -1.59 2.76
C VAL A 327 19.95 -2.14 3.86
N TYR A 328 19.48 -3.17 4.54
CA TYR A 328 20.23 -3.86 5.58
C TYR A 328 20.56 -5.28 5.17
N LYS A 329 21.77 -5.74 5.49
CA LYS A 329 22.13 -7.15 5.46
C LYS A 329 21.58 -7.84 6.70
N ILE A 330 20.91 -8.97 6.49
CA ILE A 330 20.44 -9.84 7.56
C ILE A 330 21.61 -10.76 7.95
N PRO A 331 22.13 -10.68 9.19
CA PRO A 331 23.23 -11.52 9.62
C PRO A 331 22.87 -13.00 9.48
N ALA A 332 23.85 -13.86 9.20
CA ALA A 332 23.65 -15.30 9.35
C ALA A 332 23.35 -15.61 10.82
N ALA A 333 22.66 -16.73 11.09
CA ALA A 333 22.56 -17.21 12.47
C ALA A 333 23.98 -17.38 13.02
N HIS A 334 24.29 -16.71 14.14
CA HIS A 334 25.53 -16.98 14.87
C HIS A 334 25.53 -18.47 15.18
N ASN A 335 26.48 -19.23 14.61
CA ASN A 335 26.88 -20.48 15.22
C ASN A 335 27.64 -20.08 16.48
N PRO A 336 27.12 -20.31 17.70
CA PRO A 336 27.99 -20.24 18.87
C PRO A 336 29.11 -21.24 18.63
N SER A 337 30.34 -20.73 18.60
CA SER A 337 31.56 -21.53 18.54
C SER A 337 31.71 -22.35 19.82
#